data_AF-A0A6G8NKE4-F1
#
_entry.id   AF-A0A6G8NKE4-F1
#
_cell.length_a   1.000
_cell.length_b   1.000
_cell.length_c   1.000
_cell.angle_alpha   90.00
_cell.angle_beta   90.00
_cell.angle_gamma   90.00
#
_symmetry.space_group_name_H-M   'P 1'
#
loop_
_entity.id
_entity.type
_entity.pdbx_description
1 polymer ?
#
loop_
_entity_poly.entity_id
_entity_poly.type
_entity_poly.pdbx_seq_one_letter_code
_entity_poly.pdbx_strand_id
1 'polypeptide(L)' 'MKSVSAEIDMVEKTLHELVRRPRLIRSTYWSTHIESFLARPGLRVQDKARLAALRDLISTVAPTADLSQDLRVEALTGA' A
#
# COMPACT_ATOMS: atom_id res chain seq x y z
N MET A 1 -16.99 -14.13 -11.90
CA MET A 1 -16.36 -13.05 -11.10
C MET A 1 -15.44 -13.70 -10.08
N LYS A 2 -14.16 -13.31 -9.98
CA LYS A 2 -13.31 -13.79 -8.87
C LYS A 2 -13.90 -13.22 -7.58
N SER A 3 -13.97 -14.03 -6.52
CA SER A 3 -14.49 -13.56 -5.23
C SER A 3 -13.59 -12.44 -4.70
N VAL A 4 -14.17 -11.35 -4.20
CA VAL A 4 -13.42 -10.25 -3.56
C VAL A 4 -12.52 -10.78 -2.45
N SER A 5 -12.95 -11.83 -1.74
CA SER A 5 -12.13 -12.54 -0.74
C SER A 5 -10.84 -13.10 -1.35
N ALA A 6 -10.92 -13.72 -2.53
CA ALA A 6 -9.76 -14.31 -3.19
C ALA A 6 -8.80 -13.23 -3.74
N GLU A 7 -9.33 -12.07 -4.14
CA GLU A 7 -8.50 -10.90 -4.48
C GLU A 7 -7.74 -10.40 -3.25
N ILE A 8 -8.43 -10.26 -2.10
CA ILE A 8 -7.80 -9.85 -0.84
C ILE A 8 -6.74 -10.87 -0.41
N ASP A 9 -7.01 -12.18 -0.51
CA ASP A 9 -6.04 -13.22 -0.17
C ASP A 9 -4.77 -13.13 -1.05
N MET A 10 -4.92 -12.77 -2.33
CA MET A 10 -3.79 -12.57 -3.24
C MET A 10 -3.00 -11.31 -2.89
N VAL A 11 -3.68 -10.21 -2.57
CA VAL A 11 -3.06 -8.95 -2.14
C VAL A 11 -2.26 -9.17 -0.86
N GLU A 12 -2.85 -9.85 0.13
CA GLU A 12 -2.19 -10.16 1.41
C GLU A 12 -0.90 -10.97 1.21
N LYS A 13 -0.96 -12.06 0.42
CA LYS A 13 0.22 -12.87 0.10
C LYS A 13 1.30 -12.06 -0.60
N THR A 14 0.89 -11.25 -1.58
CA THR A 14 1.84 -10.44 -2.36
C THR A 14 2.54 -9.41 -1.49
N LEU A 15 1.79 -8.70 -0.64
CA LEU A 15 2.35 -7.70 0.26
C LEU A 15 3.26 -8.33 1.32
N HIS A 16 2.89 -9.49 1.88
CA HIS A 16 3.77 -10.20 2.82
C HIS A 16 5.11 -10.64 2.21
N GLU A 17 5.15 -10.98 0.93
CA GLU A 17 6.42 -11.26 0.25
C GLU A 17 7.19 -9.96 -0.08
N LEU A 18 6.48 -8.90 -0.49
CA LEU A 18 7.10 -7.63 -0.81
C LEU A 18 7.67 -6.92 0.41
N VAL A 19 7.06 -7.04 1.60
CA VAL A 19 7.59 -6.42 2.84
C VAL A 19 8.91 -7.04 3.28
N ARG A 20 9.20 -8.29 2.87
CA ARG A 20 10.53 -8.89 3.05
C ARG A 20 11.60 -8.23 2.17
N ARG A 21 11.20 -7.47 1.15
CA ARG A 21 12.07 -6.72 0.23
C ARG A 21 11.55 -5.29 0.02
N PRO A 22 11.61 -4.42 1.06
CA PRO A 22 10.92 -3.12 1.06
C PRO A 22 11.25 -2.22 -0.13
N ARG A 23 12.48 -2.30 -0.66
CA ARG A 23 12.93 -1.53 -1.83
C ARG A 23 12.12 -1.80 -3.12
N LEU A 24 11.38 -2.89 -3.18
CA LEU A 24 10.56 -3.27 -4.34
C LEU A 24 9.09 -2.85 -4.16
N ILE A 25 8.71 -2.32 -3.00
CA ILE A 25 7.34 -1.88 -2.73
C ILE A 25 7.10 -0.53 -3.41
N ARG A 26 6.15 -0.54 -4.34
CA ARG A 26 5.52 0.70 -4.84
C ARG A 26 4.43 1.10 -3.86
N SER A 27 4.80 1.77 -2.76
CA SER A 27 3.90 2.05 -1.63
C SER A 27 2.64 2.79 -2.07
N THR A 28 2.77 3.86 -2.87
CA THR A 28 1.63 4.62 -3.40
C THR A 28 0.65 3.75 -4.19
N TYR A 29 1.17 2.87 -5.06
CA TYR A 29 0.32 1.96 -5.83
C TYR A 29 -0.48 1.04 -4.91
N TRP A 30 0.18 0.41 -3.95
CA TRP A 30 -0.48 -0.53 -3.04
C TRP A 30 -1.47 0.15 -2.10
N SER A 31 -1.16 1.35 -1.61
CA SER A 31 -2.08 2.15 -0.80
C SER A 31 -3.33 2.52 -1.58
N THR A 32 -3.21 3.06 -2.79
CA THR A 32 -4.37 3.38 -3.65
C THR A 32 -5.16 2.13 -4.02
N HIS A 33 -4.49 1.01 -4.27
CA HIS A 33 -5.15 -0.25 -4.58
C HIS A 33 -5.98 -0.76 -3.38
N ILE A 34 -5.45 -0.72 -2.16
CA ILE A 34 -6.16 -1.10 -0.94
C ILE A 34 -7.34 -0.16 -0.66
N GLU A 35 -7.16 1.15 -0.83
CA GLU A 35 -8.23 2.14 -0.69
C GLU A 35 -9.39 1.86 -1.67
N SER A 36 -9.07 1.44 -2.90
CA SER A 36 -10.09 1.05 -3.87
C SER A 36 -10.93 -0.15 -3.42
N PHE A 37 -10.36 -1.09 -2.66
CA PHE A 37 -11.12 -2.19 -2.06
C PHE A 37 -11.97 -1.70 -0.88
N LEU A 38 -11.42 -0.85 -0.02
CA LEU A 38 -12.15 -0.29 1.13
C LEU A 38 -13.35 0.55 0.71
N ALA A 39 -13.27 1.21 -0.45
CA ALA A 39 -14.36 1.98 -1.04
C ALA A 39 -15.50 1.09 -1.60
N ARG A 40 -15.30 -0.23 -1.76
CA ARG A 40 -16.34 -1.12 -2.31
C ARG A 40 -17.47 -1.32 -1.29
N PRO A 41 -18.74 -1.10 -1.66
CA PRO A 41 -19.87 -1.42 -0.81
C PRO A 41 -19.99 -2.94 -0.61
N GLY A 42 -20.50 -3.36 0.54
CA GLY A 42 -20.74 -4.78 0.83
C GLY A 42 -19.51 -5.58 1.29
N LEU A 43 -18.38 -4.92 1.55
CA LEU A 43 -17.21 -5.61 2.11
C LEU A 43 -17.49 -6.11 3.54
N ARG A 44 -17.13 -7.37 3.82
CA ARG A 44 -17.26 -7.95 5.16
C ARG A 44 -16.36 -7.19 6.15
N VAL A 45 -16.79 -7.11 7.41
CA VAL A 45 -16.03 -6.42 8.48
C VAL A 45 -14.62 -7.01 8.62
N GLN A 46 -14.49 -8.33 8.53
CA GLN A 46 -13.19 -9.02 8.56
C GLN A 46 -12.29 -8.62 7.39
N ASP A 47 -12.83 -8.55 6.19
CA ASP A 47 -12.09 -8.14 4.99
C ASP A 47 -11.61 -6.68 5.09
N LYS A 48 -12.43 -5.80 5.69
CA LYS A 48 -12.03 -4.41 5.96
C LYS A 48 -10.88 -4.33 6.96
N ALA A 49 -10.93 -5.12 8.03
CA ALA A 49 -9.86 -5.16 9.04
C ALA A 49 -8.54 -5.67 8.44
N ARG A 50 -8.59 -6.71 7.60
CA ARG A 50 -7.41 -7.23 6.88
C ARG A 50 -6.79 -6.16 5.98
N LEU A 51 -7.61 -5.48 5.19
CA LEU A 51 -7.15 -4.41 4.31
C LEU A 51 -6.56 -3.22 5.08
N ALA A 52 -7.16 -2.83 6.20
CA ALA A 52 -6.61 -1.78 7.06
C ALA A 52 -5.22 -2.17 7.61
N ALA A 53 -5.06 -3.39 8.11
CA ALA A 53 -3.77 -3.90 8.58
C ALA A 53 -2.70 -3.92 7.47
N LEU A 54 -3.08 -4.27 6.24
CA LEU A 54 -2.17 -4.23 5.09
C LEU A 54 -1.73 -2.81 4.73
N ARG A 55 -2.63 -1.84 4.82
CA ARG A 55 -2.30 -0.42 4.61
C ARG A 55 -1.31 0.06 5.66
N ASP A 56 -1.54 -0.27 6.92
CA ASP A 56 -0.66 0.12 8.02
C ASP A 56 0.73 -0.53 7.85
N LEU A 57 0.77 -1.80 7.44
CA LEU A 57 2.00 -2.51 7.11
C LEU A 57 2.81 -1.80 6.00
N ILE A 58 2.17 -1.38 4.91
CA ILE A 58 2.85 -0.64 3.82
C ILE A 58 3.45 0.67 4.35
N SER A 59 2.69 1.42 5.15
CA SER A 59 3.15 2.67 5.76
C SER A 59 4.37 2.49 6.66
N THR A 60 4.52 1.33 7.31
CA THR A 60 5.69 1.04 8.15
C THR A 60 6.96 0.70 7.36
N VAL A 61 6.83 -0.04 6.24
CA VAL A 61 8.01 -0.57 5.50
C VAL A 61 8.50 0.35 4.41
N ALA A 62 7.61 1.18 3.90
CA ALA A 62 7.92 2.25 2.98
C ALA A 62 7.14 3.46 3.50
N PRO A 63 7.69 4.16 4.52
CA PRO A 63 7.20 5.47 4.87
C PRO A 63 7.13 6.20 3.54
N THR A 64 5.96 6.66 3.14
CA THR A 64 5.84 7.65 2.09
C THR A 64 6.54 8.88 2.65
N ALA A 65 7.88 8.85 2.62
CA ALA A 65 8.71 10.00 2.85
C ALA A 65 8.09 11.05 1.95
N ASP A 66 7.62 12.10 2.60
CA ASP A 66 7.04 13.27 1.99
C ASP A 66 7.73 13.49 0.64
N LEU A 67 6.99 13.29 -0.45
CA LEU A 67 7.46 13.62 -1.80
C LEU A 67 7.88 15.12 -1.88
N SER A 68 7.65 15.90 -0.82
CA SER A 68 8.13 17.25 -0.58
C SER A 68 9.62 17.36 -0.20
N GLN A 69 10.29 16.30 0.26
CA GLN A 69 11.69 16.41 0.72
C GLN A 69 12.72 16.18 -0.40
N ASP A 70 12.43 15.30 -1.36
CA ASP A 70 13.29 15.08 -2.53
C ASP A 70 13.30 16.31 -3.47
N LEU A 71 12.18 17.02 -3.61
CA LEU A 71 12.11 18.27 -4.38
C LEU A 71 12.93 19.43 -3.78
N ARG A 72 13.20 19.42 -2.46
CA ARG A 72 14.02 20.47 -1.82
C ARG A 72 15.51 20.23 -1.99
N VAL A 73 15.96 18.99 -2.16
CA VAL A 73 17.38 18.70 -2.31
C VAL A 73 17.86 19.07 -3.72
N GLU A 74 17.05 18.85 -4.76
CA GLU A 74 17.43 19.23 -6.13
C GLU A 74 17.44 20.77 -6.35
N ALA A 75 16.59 21.53 -5.65
CA ALA A 75 16.54 22.99 -5.79
C ALA A 75 17.73 23.72 -5.13
N LEU A 76 18.50 23.07 -4.25
CA LEU A 76 19.65 23.65 -3.54
C LEU A 76 21.01 23.23 -4.13
N THR A 77 21.03 22.34 -5.11
CA THR A 77 22.27 21.87 -5.78
C THR A 77 22.34 22.22 -7.27
N GLY A 78 21.41 23.02 -7.79
CA GLY A 78 21.52 23.62 -9.12
C GLY A 78 22.50 24.79 -9.10
N ALA A 79 23.73 24.52 -9.51
CA ALA A 79 24.80 25.49 -9.77
C ALA A 79 24.50 26.43 -10.95
#